data_AF-A0A328RT21-F1
#
_entry.id   AF-A0A328RT21-F1
#
_cell.length_a   1.000
_cell.length_b   1.000
_cell.length_c   1.000
_cell.angle_alpha   90.00
_cell.angle_beta   90.00
_cell.angle_gamma   90.00
#
_symmetry.space_group_name_H-M   'P 1'
#
loop_
_entity.id
_entity.type
_entity.pdbx_description
1 polymer ?
#
loop_
_entity_poly.entity_id
_entity_poly.type
_entity_poly.pdbx_seq_one_letter_code
_entity_poly.pdbx_strand_id
1 'polypeptide(L)' 'MLIKCDICGHEFDHTEAQTCDCGYDPVSANLKCPKCMIDIILPPELEAQRQKEIEENSLFSKLEREFEKNE' A
#
# COMPACT_ATOMS: atom_id res chain seq x y z
N MET A 1 9.91 -1.73 -8.25
CA MET A 1 10.05 -3.17 -8.57
C MET A 1 8.87 -3.54 -9.45
N LEU A 2 9.09 -4.23 -10.56
CA LEU A 2 8.01 -4.62 -11.47
C LEU A 2 7.23 -5.79 -10.88
N ILE A 3 5.95 -5.55 -10.58
CA ILE A 3 5.01 -6.58 -10.15
C ILE A 3 4.22 -7.03 -11.38
N LYS A 4 4.09 -8.35 -11.52
CA LYS A 4 3.28 -8.96 -12.57
C LYS A 4 1.92 -9.35 -12.03
N CYS A 5 0.85 -8.93 -12.70
CA CYS A 5 -0.49 -9.43 -12.39
C CYS A 5 -0.63 -10.87 -12.89
N ASP A 6 -0.96 -11.80 -12.00
CA ASP A 6 -1.18 -13.21 -12.34
C ASP A 6 -2.44 -13.44 -13.22
N ILE A 7 -3.35 -12.47 -13.26
CA ILE A 7 -4.61 -12.60 -14.01
C ILE A 7 -4.47 -12.09 -15.45
N CYS A 8 -3.92 -10.89 -15.64
CA CYS A 8 -3.81 -10.27 -16.96
C CYS A 8 -2.39 -10.28 -17.54
N GLY A 9 -1.40 -10.74 -16.77
CA GLY A 9 0.00 -10.81 -17.18
C GLY A 9 0.70 -9.46 -17.32
N HIS A 10 0.05 -8.36 -16.95
CA HIS A 10 0.62 -7.01 -17.05
C HIS A 10 1.64 -6.77 -15.96
N GLU A 11 2.80 -6.25 -16.35
CA GLU A 11 3.88 -5.86 -15.46
C GLU A 11 3.81 -4.35 -15.25
N PHE A 12 3.79 -3.92 -13.99
CA PHE A 12 3.68 -2.52 -13.59
C PHE A 12 4.48 -2.28 -12.31
N ASP A 13 4.87 -1.03 -12.05
CA ASP A 13 5.59 -0.71 -10.82
C ASP A 13 4.61 -0.61 -9.63
N HIS A 14 5.05 -1.04 -8.45
CA HIS A 14 4.27 -0.94 -7.20
C HIS A 14 3.84 0.50 -6.87
N THR A 15 4.51 1.51 -7.43
CA THR A 15 4.19 2.94 -7.32
C THR A 15 3.10 3.42 -8.29
N GLU A 16 2.90 2.72 -9.41
CA GLU A 16 1.86 3.01 -10.40
C GLU A 16 0.52 2.36 -10.07
N ALA A 17 0.57 1.43 -9.12
CA ALA A 17 -0.54 0.59 -8.75
C ALA A 17 -1.48 1.34 -7.80
N GLN A 18 -2.77 1.40 -8.17
CA GLN A 18 -3.75 2.19 -7.43
C GLN A 18 -4.02 1.57 -6.06
N THR A 19 -4.24 2.43 -5.06
CA THR A 19 -4.80 2.04 -3.76
C THR A 19 -6.22 1.49 -3.96
N CYS A 20 -6.62 0.52 -3.15
CA CYS A 20 -7.94 -0.10 -3.28
C CYS A 20 -9.07 0.95 -3.25
N ASP A 21 -10.06 0.83 -4.15
CA ASP A 21 -11.26 1.69 -4.22
C ASP A 21 -12.22 1.49 -3.04
N CYS A 22 -11.85 0.76 -1.99
CA CYS A 22 -12.76 0.43 -0.90
C CYS A 22 -13.13 1.64 -0.02
N GLY A 23 -12.63 2.84 -0.30
CA GLY A 23 -12.96 4.09 0.40
C GLY A 23 -12.48 4.14 1.86
N TYR A 24 -11.98 3.02 2.38
CA TYR A 24 -11.03 2.99 3.47
C TYR A 24 -9.65 3.32 2.89
N ASP A 25 -8.95 4.17 3.62
CA ASP A 25 -7.54 4.55 3.50
C ASP A 25 -6.59 3.44 2.97
N PRO A 26 -5.33 3.75 2.61
CA PRO A 26 -4.34 2.86 1.95
C PRO A 26 -3.91 1.59 2.73
N VAL A 27 -4.77 1.06 3.60
CA VAL A 27 -4.56 0.02 4.60
C VAL A 27 -4.58 -1.40 4.02
N SER A 28 -4.87 -1.58 2.72
CA SER A 28 -4.75 -2.90 2.10
C SER A 28 -3.33 -3.15 1.62
N ALA A 29 -2.71 -4.21 2.15
CA ALA A 29 -1.50 -4.83 1.61
C ALA A 29 -1.66 -5.33 0.16
N ASN A 30 -2.87 -5.26 -0.40
CA ASN A 30 -3.15 -5.62 -1.79
C ASN A 30 -3.03 -4.39 -2.69
N LEU A 31 -2.56 -4.62 -3.91
CA LEU A 31 -2.45 -3.60 -4.96
C LEU A 31 -3.50 -3.82 -6.04
N LYS A 32 -4.08 -2.75 -6.57
CA LYS A 32 -4.90 -2.89 -7.78
C LYS A 32 -4.01 -2.87 -9.02
N CYS A 33 -4.17 -3.89 -9.85
CA CYS A 33 -3.56 -3.86 -11.18
C CYS A 33 -4.21 -2.74 -12.02
N PRO A 34 -3.41 -1.82 -12.62
CA PRO A 34 -3.95 -0.67 -13.36
C PRO A 34 -4.70 -1.05 -14.64
N LYS A 35 -4.54 -2.30 -15.11
CA LYS A 35 -5.14 -2.79 -16.36
C LYS A 35 -6.45 -3.53 -16.14
N CYS A 36 -6.48 -4.48 -15.21
CA CYS A 36 -7.67 -5.30 -14.94
C CYS A 36 -8.44 -4.88 -13.68
N MET A 37 -7.90 -3.95 -12.89
CA MET A 37 -8.50 -3.43 -11.65
C MET A 37 -8.74 -4.48 -10.56
N ILE A 38 -8.07 -5.64 -10.68
CA ILE A 38 -8.15 -6.72 -9.70
C ILE A 38 -7.06 -6.54 -8.65
N ASP A 39 -7.40 -6.87 -7.41
CA ASP A 39 -6.48 -6.90 -6.28
C ASP A 39 -5.47 -8.03 -6.46
N ILE A 40 -4.18 -7.68 -6.44
CA ILE A 40 -3.06 -8.60 -6.46
C ILE A 40 -2.41 -8.64 -5.08
N ILE A 41 -1.98 -9.84 -4.70
CA ILE A 41 -1.24 -10.07 -3.45
C ILE A 41 0.20 -9.64 -3.70
N LEU A 42 0.70 -8.72 -2.86
CA LEU A 42 2.10 -8.29 -2.91
C LEU A 42 3.02 -9.40 -2.38
N PRO A 43 4.26 -9.51 -2.88
CA PRO A 43 5.29 -10.33 -2.25
C PRO A 43 5.54 -9.88 -0.82
N PRO A 44 5.92 -10.79 0.10
CA PRO A 44 6.07 -10.48 1.53
C PRO A 44 7.11 -9.39 1.82
N GLU A 45 8.13 -9.24 0.97
CA GLU A 45 9.13 -8.17 1.11
C GLU A 45 8.54 -6.77 0.87
N LEU A 46 7.65 -6.65 -0.12
CA LEU A 46 6.99 -5.39 -0.47
C LEU A 46 5.78 -5.12 0.44
N GLU A 47 5.10 -6.16 0.90
CA GLU A 47 4.07 -6.07 1.93
C GLU A 47 4.64 -5.45 3.22
N ALA A 48 5.82 -5.92 3.66
CA ALA A 48 6.48 -5.36 4.85
C ALA A 48 6.92 -3.90 4.67
N GLN A 49 7.40 -3.52 3.49
CA GLN A 49 7.76 -2.12 3.20
C GLN A 49 6.53 -1.22 3.24
N ARG A 50 5.47 -1.62 2.55
CA ARG A 50 4.22 -0.87 2.53
C ARG A 50 3.56 -0.80 3.92
N GLN A 51 3.61 -1.88 4.70
CA GLN A 51 3.08 -1.89 6.06
C GLN A 51 3.79 -0.86 6.95
N LYS A 52 5.11 -0.72 6.81
CA LYS A 52 5.88 0.32 7.51
C LYS A 52 5.50 1.73 7.05
N GLU A 53 5.35 1.95 5.75
CA GLU A 53 4.90 3.24 5.21
C GLU A 53 3.50 3.62 5.70
N ILE A 54 2.61 2.62 5.81
CA ILE A 54 1.25 2.80 6.36
C ILE A 54 1.33 3.16 7.84
N GLU A 55 2.10 2.42 8.63
CA GLU A 55 2.26 2.65 10.06
C GLU A 55 2.81 4.06 10.31
N GLU A 56 3.92 4.45 9.64
CA GLU A 56 4.54 5.77 9.76
C GLU A 56 3.61 6.93 9.38
N ASN A 57 2.71 6.74 8.42
CA ASN A 57 1.76 7.77 7.97
C ASN A 57 0.38 7.69 8.62
N SER A 58 0.18 6.70 9.49
CA SER A 58 -1.08 6.47 10.19
C SER A 58 -1.43 7.67 11.07
N LEU A 59 -2.74 7.85 11.30
CA LEU A 59 -3.24 8.88 12.22
C LEU A 59 -2.67 8.69 13.63
N PHE A 60 -2.47 7.43 14.07
CA PHE A 60 -1.90 7.11 15.37
C PHE A 60 -0.45 7.59 15.48
N SER A 61 0.40 7.30 14.49
CA SER A 61 1.79 7.76 14.51
C SER A 61 1.91 9.27 14.37
N LYS A 62 0.97 9.93 13.69
CA LYS A 62 0.88 11.40 13.69
C LYS A 62 0.49 11.95 15.06
N LEU A 63 -0.46 11.32 15.75
CA LEU A 63 -0.82 11.70 17.11
C LEU A 63 0.33 11.51 18.10
N GLU A 64 1.04 10.38 18.05
CA GLU A 64 2.19 10.11 18.93
C GLU A 64 3.27 11.20 18.81
N ARG A 65 3.62 11.59 17.57
CA ARG A 65 4.57 12.68 17.32
C ARG A 65 4.13 14.04 17.87
N GLU A 66 2.83 14.31 17.87
CA GLU A 66 2.27 15.55 18.44
C GLU A 66 2.29 15.52 19.98
N PHE A 67 2.10 14.35 20.60
CA PHE A 67 2.24 14.19 22.05
C PHE A 67 3.69 14.36 22.51
N GLU A 68 4.67 13.77 21.81
CA GLU A 68 6.11 13.93 22.13
C GLU A 68 6.61 15.38 22.00
N LYS A 69 5.96 16.22 21.20
CA LYS A 69 6.32 17.63 21.01
C LYS A 69 5.79 18.57 22.09
N ASN A 70 4.81 18.13 22.89
CA ASN A 70 4.14 18.95 23.90
C ASN A 70 4.59 18.65 25.33
N GLU A 71 5.65 17.85 25.50
CA GLU A 71 6.36 17.60 26.76
C GLU A 71 7.70 18.35 26.79
#